data_AF-A0A149U3J2-F1
#
_entry.id   AF-A0A149U3J2-F1
#
_cell.length_a   1.000
_cell.length_b   1.000
_cell.length_c   1.000
_cell.angle_alpha   90.00
_cell.angle_beta   90.00
_cell.angle_gamma   90.00
#
_symmetry.space_group_name_H-M   'P 1'
#
loop_
_entity.id
_entity.type
_entity.pdbx_description
1 polymer ?
#
loop_
_entity_poly.entity_id
_entity_poly.type
_entity_poly.pdbx_seq_one_letter_code
_entity_poly.pdbx_strand_id
1 'polypeptide(L)'
;MTDPRIEAAITEMKRLFGAEECVDRAEWSACAECILAAADAAAWRPIAEANKDGNPILAKLRDDIYPPVTDESSLRARADYRWNGLTIVLRHPGLAADGFDMGWNIQAPVGHGGFPDHWIEGWMPLPAPPASIAELGGRDG
;
A
#
# COMPACT_ATOMS: atom_id res chain seq x y z
N MET A 1 12.86 15.20 9.30
CA MET A 1 13.23 14.11 8.37
C MET A 1 12.41 14.33 7.11
N THR A 2 13.02 14.53 5.95
CA THR A 2 12.32 14.78 4.67
C THR A 2 11.60 13.51 4.21
N ASP A 3 10.46 13.67 3.54
CA ASP A 3 9.65 12.56 3.01
C ASP A 3 10.46 11.80 1.93
N PRO A 4 10.68 10.48 2.06
CA PRO A 4 11.49 9.71 1.11
C PRO A 4 10.94 9.76 -0.33
N ARG A 5 9.63 10.01 -0.49
CA ARG A 5 8.99 10.21 -1.80
C ARG A 5 9.50 11.48 -2.49
N ILE A 6 9.68 12.55 -1.71
CA ILE A 6 10.18 13.83 -2.21
C ILE A 6 11.64 13.69 -2.65
N GLU A 7 12.48 12.99 -1.86
CA GLU A 7 13.89 12.77 -2.20
C GLU A 7 14.07 11.88 -3.45
N ALA A 8 13.24 10.82 -3.58
CA ALA A 8 13.22 9.97 -4.77
C ALA A 8 12.80 10.77 -6.02
N ALA A 9 11.77 11.60 -5.90
CA ALA A 9 11.33 12.46 -6.99
C ALA A 9 12.42 13.47 -7.42
N ILE A 10 13.08 14.14 -6.46
CA ILE A 10 14.18 15.07 -6.74
C ILE A 10 15.35 14.36 -7.44
N THR A 11 15.68 13.15 -6.99
CA THR A 11 16.77 12.34 -7.57
C THR A 11 16.46 12.00 -9.03
N GLU A 12 15.24 11.56 -9.31
CA GLU A 12 14.83 11.18 -10.66
C GLU A 12 14.69 12.39 -11.58
N MET A 13 14.19 13.53 -11.07
CA MET A 13 14.19 14.80 -11.81
C MET A 13 15.61 15.23 -12.21
N LYS A 14 16.59 15.14 -11.30
CA LYS A 14 17.99 15.47 -11.61
C LYS A 14 18.60 14.52 -12.65
N ARG A 15 18.16 13.25 -12.67
CA ARG A 15 18.60 12.25 -13.65
C ARG A 15 18.04 12.54 -15.04
N LEU A 16 16.76 12.91 -15.11
CA LEU A 16 16.02 13.10 -16.37
C LEU A 16 16.29 14.46 -17.02
N PHE A 17 16.39 15.53 -16.23
CA PHE A 17 16.41 16.92 -16.73
C PHE A 17 17.78 17.59 -16.54
N GLY A 18 18.84 17.07 -17.17
CA GLY A 18 20.09 17.82 -17.29
C GLY A 18 19.84 19.27 -17.77
N ALA A 19 20.72 20.21 -17.39
CA ALA A 19 20.45 21.66 -17.30
C ALA A 19 19.89 22.41 -18.54
N GLU A 20 19.72 21.78 -19.69
CA GLU A 20 19.12 22.38 -20.87
C GLU A 20 18.29 21.33 -21.60
N GLU A 21 16.97 21.52 -21.73
CA GLU A 21 16.21 21.19 -22.96
C GLU A 21 14.71 21.54 -22.92
N CYS A 22 14.17 21.80 -24.11
CA CYS A 22 12.77 22.09 -24.43
C CYS A 22 12.06 20.78 -24.77
N VAL A 23 11.26 20.27 -23.84
CA VAL A 23 10.70 18.91 -23.88
C VAL A 23 9.23 18.93 -24.36
N ASP A 24 8.85 18.00 -25.24
CA ASP A 24 7.47 17.77 -25.73
C ASP A 24 6.54 17.33 -24.56
N ARG A 25 5.24 17.67 -24.62
CA ARG A 25 4.21 17.23 -23.67
C ARG A 25 4.19 15.71 -23.43
N ALA A 26 4.44 14.90 -24.46
CA ALA A 26 4.46 13.44 -24.32
C ALA A 26 5.62 12.98 -23.42
N GLU A 27 6.79 13.56 -23.63
CA GLU A 27 7.99 13.31 -22.82
C GLU A 27 7.82 13.83 -21.39
N TRP A 28 7.17 14.99 -21.21
CA TRP A 28 6.80 15.48 -19.86
C TRP A 28 5.88 14.51 -19.12
N SER A 29 4.89 13.93 -19.82
CA SER A 29 3.98 12.95 -19.22
C SER A 29 4.74 11.69 -18.79
N ALA A 30 5.62 11.15 -19.64
CA ALA A 30 6.44 9.99 -19.32
C ALA A 30 7.40 10.24 -18.14
N CYS A 31 8.00 11.44 -18.07
CA CYS A 31 8.85 11.82 -16.95
C CYS A 31 8.05 11.87 -15.63
N ALA A 32 6.85 12.45 -15.65
CA ALA A 32 5.98 12.51 -14.48
C ALA A 32 5.60 11.10 -13.99
N GLU A 33 5.28 10.18 -14.90
CA GLU A 33 4.98 8.78 -14.57
C GLU A 33 6.17 8.09 -13.89
N CYS A 34 7.39 8.21 -14.44
CA CYS A 34 8.59 7.62 -13.84
C CYS A 34 8.88 8.18 -12.45
N ILE A 35 8.76 9.50 -12.28
CA ILE A 35 8.99 10.20 -11.01
C ILE A 35 7.99 9.73 -9.95
N LEU A 36 6.70 9.66 -10.30
CA LEU A 36 5.65 9.19 -9.39
C LEU A 36 5.85 7.72 -9.01
N ALA A 37 6.16 6.86 -9.98
CA ALA A 37 6.43 5.44 -9.70
C ALA A 37 7.63 5.24 -8.76
N ALA A 38 8.71 6.00 -8.95
CA ALA A 38 9.88 5.97 -8.07
C ALA A 38 9.55 6.49 -6.66
N ALA A 39 8.77 7.57 -6.59
CA ALA A 39 8.30 8.12 -5.32
C ALA A 39 7.41 7.11 -4.57
N ASP A 40 6.44 6.49 -5.24
CA ASP A 40 5.55 5.49 -4.65
C ASP A 40 6.32 4.25 -4.19
N ALA A 41 7.27 3.76 -4.99
CA ALA A 41 8.13 2.64 -4.60
C ALA A 41 8.97 2.95 -3.34
N ALA A 42 9.50 4.17 -3.24
CA ALA A 42 10.25 4.61 -2.06
C ALA A 42 9.37 4.85 -0.81
N ALA A 43 8.05 4.97 -0.97
CA ALA A 43 7.11 5.11 0.14
C ALA A 43 6.92 3.81 0.91
N TRP A 44 7.12 2.66 0.25
CA TRP A 44 6.95 1.35 0.85
C TRP A 44 8.11 1.03 1.79
N ARG A 45 7.75 0.62 3.00
CA ARG A 45 8.66 0.25 4.08
C ARG A 45 8.43 -1.19 4.50
N PRO A 46 9.43 -1.90 5.06
CA PRO A 46 9.22 -3.22 5.63
C PRO A 46 8.16 -3.19 6.73
N ILE A 47 7.26 -4.18 6.79
CA ILE A 47 6.19 -4.25 7.81
C ILE A 47 6.73 -4.25 9.24
N ALA A 48 7.95 -4.75 9.46
CA ALA A 48 8.62 -4.72 10.76
C ALA A 48 8.83 -3.30 11.32
N GLU A 49 8.81 -2.28 10.46
CA GLU A 49 8.93 -0.88 10.86
C GLU A 49 7.58 -0.18 11.12
N ALA A 50 6.46 -0.87 10.91
CA ALA A 50 5.14 -0.29 11.08
C ALA A 50 4.79 -0.14 12.57
N ASN A 51 4.24 1.04 12.93
CA ASN A 51 3.81 1.30 14.29
C ASN A 51 2.57 0.47 14.63
N LYS A 52 2.59 -0.17 15.80
CA LYS A 52 1.48 -0.98 16.34
C LYS A 52 0.64 -0.17 17.32
N ASP A 53 0.21 1.01 16.89
CA ASP A 53 -0.41 2.07 17.71
C ASP A 53 -1.90 2.31 17.38
N GLY A 54 -2.49 1.46 16.55
CA GLY A 54 -3.88 1.56 16.10
C GLY A 54 -4.08 2.43 14.87
N ASN A 55 -3.06 3.17 14.40
CA ASN A 55 -3.18 3.93 13.16
C ASN A 55 -3.26 3.00 11.96
N PRO A 56 -4.19 3.24 11.02
CA PRO A 56 -4.29 2.41 9.83
C PRO A 56 -3.15 2.67 8.85
N ILE A 57 -2.73 1.61 8.16
CA ILE A 57 -1.70 1.61 7.14
C ILE A 57 -2.26 1.07 5.83
N LEU A 58 -1.64 1.44 4.72
CA LEU A 58 -1.77 0.68 3.47
C LEU A 58 -0.73 -0.44 3.49
N ALA A 59 -1.18 -1.69 3.39
CA ALA A 59 -0.33 -2.87 3.45
C ALA A 59 -0.36 -3.60 2.12
N LYS A 60 0.82 -3.99 1.61
CA LYS A 60 0.97 -4.88 0.46
C LYS A 60 1.15 -6.30 0.96
N LEU A 61 0.21 -7.18 0.64
CA LEU A 61 0.34 -8.61 0.88
C LEU A 61 1.33 -9.22 -0.10
N ARG A 62 2.07 -10.23 0.34
CA ARG A 62 3.03 -10.93 -0.52
C ARG A 62 2.31 -11.63 -1.69
N ASP A 63 3.01 -11.76 -2.81
CA ASP A 63 2.48 -12.45 -4.00
C ASP A 63 2.41 -13.99 -3.86
N ASP A 64 2.97 -14.53 -2.77
CA ASP A 64 3.24 -15.95 -2.58
C ASP A 64 2.68 -16.51 -1.25
N ILE A 65 1.70 -15.85 -0.62
CA ILE A 65 1.10 -16.33 0.64
C ILE A 65 0.53 -17.75 0.46
N TYR A 66 -0.22 -17.96 -0.63
CA TYR A 66 -0.76 -19.26 -1.00
C TYR A 66 -0.16 -19.74 -2.32
N PRO A 67 0.11 -21.05 -2.47
CA PRO A 67 0.60 -21.59 -3.72
C PRO A 67 -0.45 -21.45 -4.83
N PRO A 68 -0.02 -21.40 -6.12
CA PRO A 68 -0.94 -21.41 -7.24
C PRO A 68 -1.87 -22.61 -7.17
N VAL A 69 -3.15 -22.40 -7.47
CA VAL A 69 -4.14 -23.48 -7.50
C VAL A 69 -3.83 -24.38 -8.70
N THR A 70 -3.25 -25.55 -8.45
CA THR A 70 -2.98 -26.56 -9.50
C THR A 70 -4.16 -27.52 -9.70
N ASP A 71 -5.08 -27.58 -8.74
CA ASP A 71 -6.31 -28.37 -8.82
C ASP A 71 -7.53 -27.47 -8.60
N GLU A 72 -8.32 -27.34 -9.67
CA GLU A 72 -9.52 -26.52 -9.71
C GLU A 72 -10.64 -26.98 -8.77
N SER A 73 -10.60 -28.21 -8.24
CA SER A 73 -11.70 -28.78 -7.43
C SER A 73 -11.88 -28.14 -6.05
N SER A 74 -10.88 -27.40 -5.55
CA SER A 74 -10.89 -26.83 -4.20
C SER A 74 -11.40 -25.37 -4.19
N LEU A 75 -12.68 -25.17 -3.85
CA LEU A 75 -13.27 -23.84 -3.69
C LEU A 75 -12.55 -22.97 -2.64
N ARG A 76 -11.98 -23.59 -1.59
CA ARG A 76 -11.15 -22.87 -0.60
C ARG A 76 -9.83 -22.41 -1.19
N ALA A 77 -9.11 -23.29 -1.90
CA ALA A 77 -7.87 -22.89 -2.58
C ALA A 77 -8.11 -21.74 -3.57
N ARG A 78 -9.28 -21.73 -4.26
CA ARG A 78 -9.69 -20.64 -5.15
C ARG A 78 -9.99 -19.30 -4.46
N ALA A 79 -10.34 -19.31 -3.18
CA ALA A 79 -10.63 -18.10 -2.41
C ALA A 79 -9.35 -17.54 -1.78
N ASP A 80 -8.47 -18.42 -1.31
CA ASP A 80 -7.28 -18.04 -0.55
C ASP A 80 -6.21 -17.41 -1.46
N TYR A 81 -5.99 -17.92 -2.70
CA TYR A 81 -5.01 -17.30 -3.63
C TYR A 81 -5.34 -15.85 -3.99
N ARG A 82 -6.61 -15.43 -3.87
CA ARG A 82 -7.04 -14.08 -4.22
C ARG A 82 -6.45 -13.01 -3.32
N TRP A 83 -5.89 -13.40 -2.17
CA TRP A 83 -5.22 -12.50 -1.25
C TRP A 83 -3.77 -12.19 -1.65
N ASN A 84 -3.15 -13.02 -2.48
CA ASN A 84 -1.78 -12.81 -2.93
C ASN A 84 -1.66 -11.46 -3.67
N GLY A 85 -0.67 -10.66 -3.29
CA GLY A 85 -0.34 -9.39 -3.96
C GLY A 85 -1.33 -8.25 -3.71
N LEU A 86 -2.41 -8.47 -2.95
CA LEU A 86 -3.39 -7.42 -2.69
C LEU A 86 -2.80 -6.28 -1.86
N THR A 87 -3.21 -5.06 -2.19
CA THR A 87 -2.97 -3.89 -1.35
C THR A 87 -4.24 -3.56 -0.59
N ILE A 88 -4.19 -3.62 0.75
CA ILE A 88 -5.34 -3.48 1.64
C ILE A 88 -5.04 -2.57 2.82
N VAL A 89 -6.08 -1.97 3.39
CA VAL A 89 -5.94 -1.16 4.61
C VAL A 89 -5.98 -2.07 5.84
N LEU A 90 -4.95 -2.01 6.68
CA LEU A 90 -4.85 -2.78 7.92
C LEU A 90 -4.64 -1.84 9.11
N ARG A 91 -4.99 -2.28 10.31
CA ARG A 91 -4.56 -1.65 11.57
C ARG A 91 -4.04 -2.67 12.56
N HIS A 92 -3.14 -2.24 13.44
CA HIS A 92 -2.67 -3.04 14.56
C HIS A 92 -2.90 -2.25 15.85
N PRO A 93 -3.89 -2.60 16.70
CA PRO A 93 -4.26 -1.81 17.88
C PRO A 93 -3.19 -1.82 18.99
N GLY A 94 -2.18 -2.67 18.84
CA GLY A 94 -1.20 -2.95 19.89
C GLY A 94 -1.68 -4.08 20.78
N LEU A 95 -1.07 -4.23 21.95
CA LEU A 95 -1.50 -5.22 22.94
C LEU A 95 -2.80 -4.77 23.60
N ALA A 96 -3.74 -5.69 23.75
CA ALA A 96 -4.92 -5.49 24.59
C ALA A 96 -4.55 -5.39 26.07
N ALA A 97 -5.52 -5.02 26.91
CA ALA A 97 -5.30 -4.81 28.35
C ALA A 97 -4.81 -6.06 29.10
N ASP A 98 -5.13 -7.25 28.58
CA ASP A 98 -4.68 -8.55 29.08
C ASP A 98 -3.35 -9.02 28.45
N GLY A 99 -2.72 -8.19 27.61
CA GLY A 99 -1.50 -8.52 26.88
C GLY A 99 -1.74 -9.31 25.59
N PHE A 100 -2.98 -9.57 25.18
CA PHE A 100 -3.28 -10.28 23.95
C PHE A 100 -2.92 -9.43 22.71
N ASP A 101 -2.19 -10.02 21.77
CA ASP A 101 -1.88 -9.41 20.48
C ASP A 101 -2.88 -9.89 19.41
N MET A 102 -3.73 -8.97 18.94
CA MET A 102 -4.67 -9.23 17.86
C MET A 102 -4.01 -9.27 16.47
N GLY A 103 -2.75 -8.86 16.36
CA GLY A 103 -2.05 -8.74 15.09
C GLY A 103 -2.62 -7.64 14.17
N TRP A 104 -2.15 -7.61 12.93
CA TRP A 104 -2.74 -6.76 11.90
C TRP A 104 -4.11 -7.27 11.54
N ASN A 105 -5.07 -6.36 11.40
CA ASN A 105 -6.43 -6.78 11.13
C ASN A 105 -7.23 -5.75 10.34
N ILE A 106 -8.30 -6.26 9.73
CA ILE A 106 -9.42 -5.48 9.22
C ILE A 106 -10.60 -5.72 10.15
N GLN A 107 -11.23 -4.63 10.57
CA GLN A 107 -12.52 -4.68 11.24
C GLN A 107 -13.59 -4.16 10.29
N ALA A 108 -14.37 -5.06 9.70
CA ALA A 108 -15.49 -4.73 8.83
C ALA A 108 -16.81 -5.16 9.48
N PRO A 109 -17.96 -4.51 9.16
CA PRO A 109 -19.26 -4.94 9.65
C PRO A 109 -19.61 -6.39 9.34
N VAL A 110 -19.01 -6.94 8.27
CA VAL A 110 -19.23 -8.31 7.78
C VAL A 110 -18.24 -9.34 8.34
N GLY A 111 -17.31 -8.93 9.21
CA GLY A 111 -16.36 -9.86 9.83
C GLY A 111 -15.02 -9.24 10.20
N HIS A 112 -14.19 -10.08 10.81
CA HIS A 112 -12.85 -9.72 11.25
C HIS A 112 -11.83 -10.65 10.58
N GLY A 113 -10.81 -10.07 9.96
CA GLY A 113 -9.69 -10.80 9.36
C GLY A 113 -8.39 -10.40 10.03
N GLY A 114 -7.60 -11.39 10.48
CA GLY A 114 -6.27 -11.19 11.04
C GLY A 114 -5.17 -11.63 10.06
N PHE A 115 -4.06 -10.90 10.05
CA PHE A 115 -2.94 -11.07 9.14
C PHE A 115 -1.64 -11.06 9.95
N PRO A 116 -0.81 -12.11 9.87
CA PRO A 116 0.49 -12.12 10.53
C PRO A 116 1.50 -11.28 9.74
N ASP A 117 2.51 -10.72 10.44
CA ASP A 117 3.55 -9.87 9.83
C ASP A 117 4.20 -10.53 8.59
N HIS A 118 4.46 -11.84 8.62
CA HIS A 118 5.13 -12.55 7.52
C HIS A 118 4.29 -12.68 6.24
N TRP A 119 2.99 -12.37 6.26
CA TRP A 119 2.16 -12.29 5.05
C TRP A 119 2.24 -10.93 4.36
N ILE A 120 2.79 -9.92 5.04
CA ILE A 120 2.82 -8.54 4.58
C ILE A 120 4.24 -8.24 4.09
N GLU A 121 4.36 -7.87 2.83
CA GLU A 121 5.63 -7.53 2.20
C GLU A 121 6.12 -6.15 2.66
N GLY A 122 5.20 -5.19 2.71
CA GLY A 122 5.52 -3.83 3.10
C GLY A 122 4.29 -3.01 3.43
N TRP A 123 4.54 -1.80 3.90
CA TRP A 123 3.52 -0.84 4.27
C TRP A 123 3.89 0.59 3.88
N MET A 124 2.89 1.45 3.82
CA MET A 124 3.06 2.90 3.80
C MET A 124 1.94 3.57 4.62
N PRO A 125 2.12 4.81 5.09
CA PRO A 125 1.04 5.61 5.65
C PRO A 125 -0.12 5.73 4.66
N LEU A 126 -1.36 5.77 5.15
CA LEU A 126 -2.48 6.09 4.27
C LEU A 126 -2.30 7.48 3.64
N PRO A 127 -2.59 7.63 2.34
CA PRO A 127 -2.69 8.96 1.75
C PRO A 127 -3.77 9.76 2.47
N ALA A 128 -3.59 11.07 2.55
CA ALA A 128 -4.60 11.95 3.12
C ALA A 128 -5.93 11.74 2.35
N PRO A 129 -7.06 11.61 3.06
CA PRO A 129 -8.35 11.53 2.40
C PRO A 129 -8.58 12.79 1.55
N PRO A 130 -9.35 12.69 0.46
CA PRO A 130 -9.75 13.86 -0.31
C PRO A 130 -10.47 14.86 0.61
N ALA A 131 -10.23 16.15 0.40
CA ALA A 131 -10.79 17.22 1.24
C ALA A 131 -12.33 17.21 1.30
N SER A 132 -12.98 16.64 0.28
CA SER A 132 -14.42 16.46 0.20
C SER A 132 -14.75 15.27 -0.71
N ILE A 133 -15.59 14.35 -0.22
CA ILE A 133 -16.17 13.27 -1.06
C ILE A 133 -17.22 13.86 -2.02
N ALA A 134 -17.90 14.94 -1.63
CA ALA A 134 -18.92 15.60 -2.45
C ALA A 134 -18.31 16.26 -3.71
N GLU A 135 -17.06 16.72 -3.64
CA GLU A 135 -16.32 17.27 -4.78
C GLU A 135 -15.90 16.20 -5.79
N LEU A 136 -15.90 14.92 -5.41
CA LEU A 136 -15.62 13.78 -6.29
C LEU A 136 -16.89 13.25 -6.99
N GLY A 137 -18.03 13.91 -6.83
CA GLY A 137 -19.27 13.58 -7.55
C GLY A 137 -19.98 12.31 -7.07
N GLY A 138 -19.65 11.80 -5.88
CA GLY A 138 -20.34 10.66 -5.27
C GLY A 138 -21.78 11.02 -4.94
N ARG A 139 -22.74 10.48 -5.69
CA ARG A 139 -24.15 10.48 -5.27
C ARG A 139 -24.31 9.40 -4.20
N ASP A 140 -24.91 9.78 -3.08
CA ASP A 140 -25.42 8.82 -2.11
C ASP A 140 -26.36 7.85 -2.82
N GLY A 141 -26.03 6.56 -2.77
CA GLY A 141 -26.86 5.46 -3.25
C GLY A 141 -27.89 5.04 -2.21
#